data_AF-A0A961MWM6-F1
#
_entry.id   AF-A0A961MWM6-F1
#
_cell.length_a   1.000
_cell.length_b   1.000
_cell.length_c   1.000
_cell.angle_alpha   90.00
_cell.angle_beta   90.00
_cell.angle_gamma   90.00
#
_symmetry.space_group_name_H-M   'P 1'
#
loop_
_entity.id
_entity.type
_entity.pdbx_description
1 polymer ?
#
loop_
_entity_poly.entity_id
_entity_poly.type
_entity_poly.pdbx_seq_one_letter_code
_entity_poly.pdbx_strand_id
1 'polypeptide(L)'
;RPTEAEAQDYHDQIMSQIDWPAVDNLVNLQFAHAQSFPHDLLAQIRNLMALGHGGFPLIGTPDQVAEGLITLHETGFAGTTLSFVDYVAEFPYFRDEVLPRLAKAGIR
;
A
#
# COMPACT_ATOMS: atom_id res chain seq x y z
N ARG A 1 4.71 -9.72 -5.88
CA ARG A 1 4.86 -10.67 -7.03
C ARG A 1 6.18 -11.43 -6.85
N PRO A 2 6.55 -12.45 -7.66
CA PRO A 2 7.82 -13.17 -7.48
C PRO A 2 9.06 -12.27 -7.64
N THR A 3 9.05 -11.38 -8.63
CA THR A 3 10.14 -10.41 -8.84
C THR A 3 9.69 -8.97 -8.54
N GLU A 4 10.67 -8.09 -8.30
CA GLU A 4 10.43 -6.65 -8.12
C GLU A 4 9.90 -6.01 -9.40
N ALA A 5 10.48 -6.37 -10.57
CA ALA A 5 10.01 -5.89 -11.87
C ALA A 5 8.52 -6.20 -12.09
N GLU A 6 8.08 -7.45 -11.86
CA GLU A 6 6.66 -7.81 -11.99
C GLU A 6 5.76 -7.07 -10.99
N ALA A 7 6.27 -6.76 -9.79
CA ALA A 7 5.51 -5.99 -8.81
C ALA A 7 5.35 -4.53 -9.26
N GLN A 8 6.40 -3.93 -9.82
CA GLN A 8 6.39 -2.57 -10.35
C GLN A 8 5.52 -2.47 -11.61
N ASP A 9 5.63 -3.43 -12.53
CA ASP A 9 4.80 -3.49 -13.73
C ASP A 9 3.31 -3.57 -13.37
N TYR A 10 2.95 -4.36 -12.36
CA TYR A 10 1.58 -4.46 -11.88
C TYR A 10 1.09 -3.15 -11.22
N HIS A 11 1.95 -2.51 -10.42
CA HIS A 11 1.67 -1.18 -9.87
C HIS A 11 1.41 -0.16 -10.99
N ASP A 12 2.27 -0.12 -12.00
CA ASP A 12 2.16 0.84 -13.11
C ASP A 12 0.92 0.56 -13.98
N GLN A 13 0.59 -0.72 -14.17
CA GLN A 13 -0.65 -1.15 -14.79
C GLN A 13 -1.87 -0.61 -14.03
N ILE A 14 -1.92 -0.74 -12.70
CA ILE A 14 -3.01 -0.19 -11.88
C ILE A 14 -3.06 1.33 -12.02
N MET A 15 -1.91 2.01 -11.89
CA MET A 15 -1.82 3.47 -11.99
C MET A 15 -2.32 3.99 -13.33
N SER A 16 -2.11 3.25 -14.42
CA SER A 16 -2.61 3.59 -15.75
C SER A 16 -4.14 3.52 -15.88
N GLN A 17 -4.81 2.78 -14.99
CA GLN A 17 -6.26 2.55 -15.01
C GLN A 17 -7.04 3.39 -14.00
N ILE A 18 -6.36 4.26 -13.26
CA ILE A 18 -6.99 5.11 -12.24
C ILE A 18 -7.97 6.11 -12.87
N ASP A 19 -9.18 6.17 -12.30
CA ASP A 19 -10.15 7.23 -12.56
C ASP A 19 -9.75 8.50 -11.80
N TRP A 20 -8.92 9.31 -12.43
CA TRP A 20 -8.44 10.57 -11.86
C TRP A 20 -9.54 11.55 -11.46
N PRO A 21 -10.59 11.79 -12.28
CA PRO A 21 -11.74 12.58 -11.85
C PRO A 21 -12.39 12.09 -10.54
N ALA A 22 -12.54 10.78 -10.36
CA ALA A 22 -13.09 10.22 -9.12
C ALA A 22 -12.15 10.45 -7.92
N VAL A 23 -10.84 10.26 -8.11
CA VAL A 23 -9.82 10.53 -7.07
C VAL A 23 -9.80 12.02 -6.71
N ASP A 24 -9.86 12.91 -7.70
CA ASP A 24 -9.89 14.36 -7.49
C ASP A 24 -11.13 14.77 -6.69
N ASN A 25 -12.29 14.18 -6.99
CA ASN A 25 -13.50 14.40 -6.22
C ASN A 25 -13.37 13.88 -4.77
N LEU A 26 -12.77 12.71 -4.57
CA LEU A 26 -12.51 12.16 -3.23
C LEU A 26 -11.60 13.10 -2.42
N VAL A 27 -10.48 13.52 -3.01
CA VAL A 27 -9.53 14.43 -2.35
C VAL A 27 -10.20 15.76 -2.03
N ASN A 28 -10.98 16.31 -2.96
CA ASN A 28 -11.75 17.53 -2.71
C ASN A 28 -12.72 17.34 -1.54
N LEU A 29 -13.51 16.27 -1.49
CA LEU A 29 -14.47 16.06 -0.41
C LEU A 29 -13.79 15.82 0.96
N GLN A 30 -12.69 15.07 1.01
CA GLN A 30 -12.01 14.73 2.26
C GLN A 30 -11.10 15.86 2.78
N PHE A 31 -10.47 16.63 1.90
CA PHE A 31 -9.45 17.61 2.26
C PHE A 31 -9.82 19.07 1.96
N ALA A 32 -10.96 19.38 1.34
CA ALA A 32 -11.36 20.78 1.06
C ALA A 32 -11.41 21.68 2.30
N HIS A 33 -11.49 21.11 3.50
CA HIS A 33 -11.46 21.85 4.77
C HIS A 33 -10.19 21.60 5.60
N ALA A 34 -9.28 20.77 5.12
CA ALA A 34 -8.06 20.41 5.82
C ALA A 34 -6.95 21.45 5.54
N GLN A 35 -7.06 22.62 6.19
CA GLN A 35 -6.09 23.72 6.06
C GLN A 35 -4.69 23.40 6.63
N SER A 36 -4.48 22.21 7.18
CA SER A 36 -3.23 21.78 7.80
C SER A 36 -2.24 21.11 6.84
N PHE A 37 -2.61 20.91 5.56
CA PHE A 37 -1.77 20.19 4.59
C PHE A 37 -1.06 21.15 3.61
N PRO A 38 0.28 21.08 3.50
CA PRO A 38 1.02 21.72 2.42
C PRO A 38 0.57 21.23 1.03
N HIS A 39 0.54 22.12 0.04
CA HIS A 39 0.00 21.80 -1.30
C HIS A 39 0.83 20.74 -2.07
N ASP A 40 2.12 20.68 -1.81
CA ASP A 40 3.06 19.65 -2.27
C ASP A 40 2.77 18.27 -1.66
N LEU A 41 2.23 18.23 -0.44
CA LEU A 41 1.76 17.00 0.19
C LEU A 41 0.44 16.51 -0.43
N LEU A 42 -0.40 17.41 -0.97
CA LEU A 42 -1.65 17.04 -1.64
C LEU A 42 -1.42 16.19 -2.89
N ALA A 43 -0.37 16.46 -3.67
CA ALA A 43 -0.04 15.65 -4.85
C ALA A 43 0.38 14.22 -4.48
N GLN A 44 1.12 14.05 -3.37
CA GLN A 44 1.47 12.72 -2.84
C GLN A 44 0.25 12.01 -2.25
N ILE A 45 -0.57 12.74 -1.48
CA ILE A 45 -1.83 12.23 -0.93
C ILE A 45 -2.74 11.75 -2.07
N ARG A 46 -2.81 12.47 -3.18
CA ARG A 46 -3.61 12.10 -4.35
C ARG A 46 -3.22 10.72 -4.91
N ASN A 47 -1.93 10.46 -5.09
CA ASN A 47 -1.46 9.16 -5.59
C ASN A 47 -1.68 8.04 -4.57
N LEU A 48 -1.46 8.30 -3.27
CA LEU A 48 -1.73 7.33 -2.22
C LEU A 48 -3.23 7.02 -2.07
N MET A 49 -4.08 8.03 -2.27
CA MET A 49 -5.53 7.86 -2.29
C MET A 49 -5.98 6.98 -3.45
N ALA A 50 -5.36 7.14 -4.62
CA ALA A 50 -5.64 6.32 -5.80
C ALA A 50 -5.30 4.83 -5.59
N LEU A 51 -4.18 4.52 -4.92
CA LEU A 51 -3.69 3.14 -4.80
C LEU A 51 -4.25 2.37 -3.60
N GLY A 52 -4.54 3.05 -2.50
CA GLY A 52 -4.84 2.36 -1.25
C GLY A 52 -5.48 3.26 -0.19
N HIS A 53 -6.18 4.31 -0.62
CA HIS A 53 -6.88 5.23 0.28
C HIS A 53 -5.98 5.84 1.39
N GLY A 54 -4.73 6.16 1.05
CA GLY A 54 -3.78 6.74 2.01
C GLY A 54 -3.03 5.73 2.88
N GLY A 55 -3.17 4.43 2.63
CA GLY A 55 -2.41 3.39 3.32
C GLY A 55 -0.91 3.41 3.00
N PHE A 56 -0.12 2.77 3.87
CA PHE A 56 1.31 2.56 3.65
C PHE A 56 1.53 1.52 2.54
N PRO A 57 2.14 1.90 1.40
CA PRO A 57 2.26 0.99 0.26
C PRO A 57 3.31 -0.09 0.54
N LEU A 58 2.93 -1.35 0.28
CA LEU A 58 3.82 -2.51 0.36
C LEU A 58 3.87 -3.17 -1.02
N ILE A 59 4.81 -2.72 -1.86
CA ILE A 59 4.93 -3.13 -3.27
C ILE A 59 6.29 -3.79 -3.45
N GLY A 60 6.33 -5.03 -3.93
CA GLY A 60 7.58 -5.73 -4.21
C GLY A 60 7.47 -7.25 -4.19
N THR A 61 8.62 -7.88 -3.97
CA THR A 61 8.75 -9.30 -3.68
C THR A 61 8.19 -9.65 -2.28
N PRO A 62 7.95 -10.94 -1.96
CA PRO A 62 7.54 -11.31 -0.60
C PRO A 62 8.54 -10.90 0.48
N ASP A 63 9.83 -10.86 0.15
CA ASP A 63 10.88 -10.42 1.08
C ASP A 63 10.76 -8.91 1.34
N GLN A 64 10.60 -8.09 0.29
CA GLN A 64 10.40 -6.64 0.43
C GLN A 64 9.12 -6.29 1.20
N VAL A 65 8.03 -7.02 0.94
CA VAL A 65 6.76 -6.83 1.68
C VAL A 65 6.91 -7.22 3.14
N ALA A 66 7.61 -8.33 3.44
CA ALA A 66 7.88 -8.75 4.81
C ALA A 66 8.75 -7.72 5.54
N GLU A 67 9.80 -7.22 4.88
CA GLU A 67 10.70 -6.19 5.41
C GLU A 67 9.92 -4.91 5.75
N GLY A 68 9.03 -4.43 4.87
CA GLY A 68 8.20 -3.27 5.16
C GLY A 68 7.30 -3.45 6.40
N LEU A 69 6.75 -4.65 6.61
CA LEU A 69 5.96 -4.95 7.80
C LEU A 69 6.82 -5.04 9.07
N ILE A 70 8.05 -5.56 8.96
CA ILE A 70 9.01 -5.58 10.06
C ILE A 70 9.40 -4.15 10.44
N THR A 71 9.68 -3.28 9.46
CA THR A 71 9.97 -1.87 9.71
C THR A 71 8.81 -1.16 10.43
N LEU A 72 7.56 -1.43 10.06
CA LEU A 72 6.40 -0.90 10.78
C LEU A 72 6.38 -1.36 12.25
N HIS A 73 6.65 -2.64 12.51
CA HIS A 73 6.75 -3.15 13.87
C HIS A 73 7.88 -2.48 14.68
N GLU A 74 9.07 -2.38 14.10
CA GLU A 74 10.25 -1.76 14.72
C GLU A 74 10.04 -0.26 15.01
N THR A 75 9.21 0.41 14.20
CA THR A 75 8.79 1.81 14.42
C THR A 75 7.80 1.97 15.58
N GLY A 76 7.31 0.87 16.15
CA GLY A 76 6.42 0.86 17.32
C GLY A 76 4.95 0.61 17.02
N PHE A 77 4.59 0.26 15.77
CA PHE A 77 3.23 -0.13 15.44
C PHE A 77 2.95 -1.56 15.94
N ALA A 78 1.94 -1.72 16.78
CA ALA A 78 1.57 -3.01 17.37
C ALA A 78 0.72 -3.90 16.43
N GLY A 79 0.28 -3.37 15.29
CA GLY A 79 -0.54 -4.09 14.33
C GLY A 79 -0.85 -3.25 13.10
N THR A 80 -1.41 -3.90 12.08
CA THR A 80 -1.81 -3.26 10.83
C THR A 80 -3.05 -3.94 10.26
N THR A 81 -3.82 -3.19 9.46
CA THR A 81 -4.89 -3.72 8.62
C THR A 81 -4.42 -3.74 7.18
N LEU A 82 -4.44 -4.91 6.56
CA LEU A 82 -3.97 -5.09 5.19
C LEU A 82 -5.13 -5.09 4.21
N SER A 83 -4.96 -4.38 3.10
CA SER A 83 -5.84 -4.45 1.94
C SER A 83 -5.03 -4.92 0.73
N PHE A 84 -5.73 -5.54 -0.22
CA PHE A 84 -5.17 -6.13 -1.43
C PHE A 84 -5.98 -5.63 -2.61
N VAL A 85 -5.36 -5.57 -3.79
CA VAL A 85 -6.04 -5.15 -5.02
C VAL A 85 -7.05 -6.21 -5.43
N ASP A 86 -6.63 -7.48 -5.40
CA ASP A 86 -7.50 -8.64 -5.52
C ASP A 86 -7.29 -9.54 -4.30
N TYR A 87 -8.16 -9.41 -3.30
CA TYR A 87 -8.05 -10.18 -2.07
C TYR A 87 -8.05 -11.69 -2.32
N VAL A 88 -8.88 -12.18 -3.24
CA VAL A 88 -9.07 -13.62 -3.46
C VAL A 88 -7.82 -14.22 -4.12
N ALA A 89 -7.21 -13.51 -5.06
CA ALA A 89 -5.99 -13.96 -5.71
C ALA A 89 -4.72 -13.72 -4.86
N GLU A 90 -4.64 -12.59 -4.16
CA GLU A 90 -3.39 -12.13 -3.55
C GLU A 90 -3.22 -12.62 -2.10
N PHE A 91 -4.30 -12.78 -1.34
CA PHE A 91 -4.20 -13.24 0.04
C PHE A 91 -3.59 -14.65 0.16
N PRO A 92 -3.96 -15.67 -0.65
CA PRO A 92 -3.31 -16.98 -0.58
C PRO A 92 -1.79 -16.89 -0.80
N TYR A 93 -1.35 -16.10 -1.77
CA TYR A 93 0.08 -15.88 -2.04
C TYR A 93 0.78 -15.17 -0.87
N PHE A 94 0.15 -14.13 -0.31
CA PHE A 94 0.65 -13.45 0.88
C PHE A 94 0.74 -14.39 2.10
N ARG A 95 -0.28 -15.23 2.31
CA ARG A 95 -0.32 -16.21 3.39
C ARG A 95 0.84 -17.19 3.27
N ASP A 96 1.09 -17.69 2.07
CA ASP A 96 2.09 -18.75 1.85
C ASP A 96 3.51 -18.21 1.83
N GLU A 97 3.71 -16.99 1.32
CA GLU A 97 5.04 -16.41 1.19
C GLU A 97 5.40 -15.44 2.33
N VAL A 98 4.52 -14.51 2.71
CA VAL A 98 4.90 -13.44 3.65
C VAL A 98 4.73 -13.87 5.10
N LEU A 99 3.59 -14.49 5.48
CA LEU A 99 3.35 -14.83 6.89
C LEU A 99 4.43 -15.70 7.54
N PRO A 100 5.01 -16.73 6.87
CA PRO A 100 6.09 -17.51 7.45
C PRO A 100 7.37 -16.69 7.72
N ARG A 101 7.61 -15.65 6.92
CA ARG A 101 8.76 -14.73 7.11
C ARG A 101 8.53 -13.85 8.34
N LEU A 102 7.31 -13.34 8.53
CA LEU A 102 6.93 -12.59 9.73
C LEU A 102 7.00 -13.44 11.00
N ALA A 103 6.59 -14.71 10.91
CA ALA A 103 6.69 -15.67 12.02
C ALA A 103 8.16 -15.94 12.39
N LYS A 104 9.05 -16.09 11.41
CA LYS A 104 10.50 -16.22 11.64
C LYS A 104 11.11 -14.96 12.29
N ALA A 105 10.59 -13.78 11.94
CA ALA A 105 10.95 -12.52 12.56
C ALA A 105 10.33 -12.31 13.96
N GLY A 106 9.41 -13.19 14.38
CA GLY A 106 8.79 -13.15 15.71
C GLY A 106 7.69 -12.10 15.88
N ILE A 107 7.13 -11.58 14.78
CA ILE A 107 6.12 -10.49 14.82
C ILE A 107 4.71 -10.94 14.41
N ARG A 108 4.50 -12.25 14.24
CA ARG A 108 3.21 -12.84 13.84
C ARG A 108 2.96 -14.18 14.52
#